data_AF-A0A2I0EYS0-F1
#
_entry.id   AF-A0A2I0EYS0-F1
#
_cell.length_a   1.000
_cell.length_b   1.000
_cell.length_c   1.000
_cell.angle_alpha   90.00
_cell.angle_beta   90.00
_cell.angle_gamma   90.00
#
_symmetry.space_group_name_H-M   'P 1'
#
loop_
_entity.id
_entity.type
_entity.pdbx_description
1 polymer ?
#
loop_
_entity_poly.entity_id
_entity_poly.type
_entity_poly.pdbx_seq_one_letter_code
_entity_poly.pdbx_strand_id
1 'polypeptide(L)'
;MEKEVSIPNELNSNKLEELVNRVPYISEQILNVTLSENQQNLNIHFEAEADFVYFEKEYMKLLENISKHRMIEKKVLFSNEESNFVKTNEKKQKRNYYEETELQILNFIDNQLVNLAKQYGALIREYPTLLSYENMVKNNYHKNFPQNIYSPFEIEHNYKLIEEIRNQTEKNIKDETFKSSGYFLQPCICYHCYEELQDCNIENIVFTGKGKCYRHEVEWKKSTYRKNEFYMREIVYFGEKNNVLKIRENLIKEVWAFFKELNLVGKIETATDPFFFYDDMKKSTYQLMTEAKYELVAKISEEKDISIASFNFCNNNLCDAYNIRNSKEELLFSGCTAFGLDRWVALILNTLGEDLDKWPERIRNKLYECNPK
;
A
#
# COMPACT_ATOMS: atom_id res chain seq x y z
N MET A 1 4.96 12.09 -27.13
CA MET A 1 6.22 12.81 -27.49
C MET A 1 7.28 12.48 -26.45
N GLU A 2 8.53 12.28 -26.85
CA GLU A 2 9.63 11.98 -25.92
C GLU A 2 10.47 13.23 -25.64
N LYS A 3 10.87 13.41 -24.39
CA LYS A 3 11.77 14.48 -23.96
C LYS A 3 12.81 13.91 -23.01
N GLU A 4 14.03 14.35 -23.22
CA GLU A 4 15.14 14.09 -22.32
C GLU A 4 15.34 15.31 -21.42
N VAL A 5 15.41 15.08 -20.11
CA VAL A 5 15.58 16.13 -19.10
C VAL A 5 16.77 15.81 -18.24
N SER A 6 17.67 16.79 -18.06
CA SER A 6 18.90 16.58 -17.32
C SER A 6 18.66 16.41 -15.83
N ILE A 7 19.53 15.58 -15.22
CA ILE A 7 19.59 15.33 -13.80
C ILE A 7 20.87 16.00 -13.26
N PRO A 8 20.80 16.75 -12.15
CA PRO A 8 22.01 17.27 -11.52
C PRO A 8 22.98 16.14 -11.11
N ASN A 9 24.27 16.30 -11.42
CA ASN A 9 25.32 15.32 -11.12
C ASN A 9 25.47 14.98 -9.62
N GLU A 10 24.88 15.80 -8.73
CA GLU A 10 24.99 15.68 -7.28
C GLU A 10 23.95 14.74 -6.65
N LEU A 11 23.00 14.21 -7.43
CA LEU A 11 21.99 13.28 -6.92
C LEU A 11 22.57 11.86 -6.82
N ASN A 12 22.65 11.34 -5.59
CA ASN A 12 22.99 9.93 -5.37
C ASN A 12 21.83 9.00 -5.77
N SER A 13 22.12 7.69 -5.84
CA SER A 13 21.16 6.66 -6.27
C SER A 13 19.81 6.72 -5.54
N ASN A 14 19.81 6.93 -4.22
CA ASN A 14 18.58 7.00 -3.42
C ASN A 14 17.73 8.22 -3.77
N LYS A 15 18.35 9.37 -4.03
CA LYS A 15 17.61 10.58 -4.47
C LYS A 15 17.10 10.44 -5.90
N LEU A 16 17.83 9.71 -6.74
CA LEU A 16 17.45 9.40 -8.11
C LEU A 16 16.19 8.54 -8.15
N GLU A 17 16.14 7.50 -7.31
CA GLU A 17 14.95 6.66 -7.14
C GLU A 17 13.74 7.50 -6.70
N GLU A 18 13.93 8.42 -5.74
CA GLU A 18 12.88 9.31 -5.28
C GLU A 18 12.37 10.24 -6.39
N LEU A 19 13.27 10.77 -7.21
CA LEU A 19 12.94 11.62 -8.35
C LEU A 19 12.10 10.85 -9.37
N VAL A 20 12.58 9.70 -9.84
CA VAL A 20 11.84 8.81 -10.75
C VAL A 20 10.48 8.45 -10.18
N ASN A 21 10.40 8.27 -8.86
CA ASN A 21 9.14 7.93 -8.22
C ASN A 21 8.13 9.07 -8.16
N ARG A 22 8.58 10.32 -8.11
CA ARG A 22 7.73 11.51 -7.95
C ARG A 22 7.38 12.25 -9.24
N VAL A 23 8.26 12.23 -10.24
CA VAL A 23 8.02 12.88 -11.55
C VAL A 23 6.64 12.56 -12.14
N PRO A 24 6.11 11.32 -12.06
CA PRO A 24 4.80 10.99 -12.63
C PRO A 24 3.62 11.73 -12.00
N TYR A 25 3.79 12.29 -10.81
CA TYR A 25 2.75 13.06 -10.12
C TYR A 25 2.79 14.54 -10.47
N ILE A 26 3.69 14.97 -11.37
CA ILE A 26 3.71 16.34 -11.92
C ILE A 26 2.53 16.56 -12.87
N SER A 27 2.20 15.56 -13.71
CA SER A 27 1.11 15.67 -14.69
C SER A 27 0.63 14.28 -15.12
N GLU A 28 -0.69 14.14 -15.29
CA GLU A 28 -1.31 12.94 -15.87
C GLU A 28 -0.91 12.70 -17.33
N GLN A 29 -0.41 13.75 -18.00
CA GLN A 29 0.07 13.67 -19.38
C GLN A 29 1.41 12.93 -19.50
N ILE A 30 2.05 12.56 -18.37
CA ILE A 30 3.27 11.74 -18.35
C ILE A 30 2.90 10.26 -18.45
N LEU A 31 3.22 9.67 -19.59
CA LEU A 31 2.95 8.27 -19.91
C LEU A 31 4.01 7.31 -19.39
N ASN A 32 5.28 7.75 -19.30
CA ASN A 32 6.38 6.92 -18.82
C ASN A 32 7.57 7.79 -18.38
N VAL A 33 8.34 7.29 -17.42
CA VAL A 33 9.60 7.90 -16.97
C VAL A 33 10.65 6.80 -16.87
N THR A 34 11.76 6.95 -17.58
CA THR A 34 12.89 6.02 -17.51
C THR A 34 14.18 6.79 -17.28
N LEU A 35 15.10 6.15 -16.57
CA LEU A 35 16.45 6.68 -16.36
C LEU A 35 17.34 6.25 -17.53
N SER A 36 18.14 7.17 -18.06
CA SER A 36 19.12 6.85 -19.10
C SER A 36 20.20 5.88 -18.59
N GLU A 37 20.85 5.14 -19.48
CA GLU A 37 21.89 4.17 -19.10
C GLU A 37 23.06 4.81 -18.32
N ASN A 38 23.41 6.06 -18.65
CA ASN A 38 24.43 6.83 -17.95
C ASN A 38 23.94 7.49 -16.65
N GLN A 39 22.66 7.33 -16.30
CA GLN A 39 21.99 7.92 -15.13
C GLN A 39 22.06 9.47 -15.05
N GLN A 40 22.33 10.13 -16.17
CA GLN A 40 22.45 11.60 -16.23
C GLN A 40 21.17 12.30 -16.70
N ASN A 41 20.23 11.56 -17.31
CA ASN A 41 19.01 12.11 -17.86
C ASN A 41 17.79 11.24 -17.53
N LEU A 42 16.62 11.87 -17.45
CA LEU A 42 15.33 11.20 -17.48
C LEU A 42 14.75 11.28 -18.89
N ASN A 43 14.41 10.13 -19.45
CA ASN A 43 13.61 10.02 -20.66
C ASN A 43 12.14 9.94 -20.25
N ILE A 44 11.39 10.99 -20.59
CA ILE A 44 10.00 11.16 -20.20
C ILE A 44 9.14 11.14 -21.46
N HIS A 45 8.14 10.26 -21.47
CA HIS A 45 7.19 10.12 -22.56
C HIS A 45 5.90 10.81 -22.16
N PHE A 46 5.40 11.68 -23.02
CA PHE A 46 4.22 12.50 -22.82
C PHE A 46 3.11 12.19 -23.83
N GLU A 47 1.88 12.52 -23.47
CA GLU A 47 0.78 12.69 -24.42
C GLU A 47 1.06 13.79 -25.46
N ALA A 48 0.31 13.82 -26.57
CA ALA A 48 0.61 14.69 -27.72
C ALA A 48 0.50 16.19 -27.40
N GLU A 49 -0.41 16.57 -26.48
CA GLU A 49 -0.74 17.97 -26.16
C GLU A 49 -0.24 18.38 -24.76
N ALA A 50 0.90 17.81 -24.32
CA ALA A 50 1.41 18.06 -22.98
C ALA A 50 1.90 19.51 -22.79
N ASP A 51 1.60 20.10 -21.63
CA ASP A 51 2.11 21.43 -21.25
C ASP A 51 3.53 21.32 -20.71
N PHE A 52 4.50 21.45 -21.61
CA PHE A 52 5.93 21.36 -21.27
C PHE A 52 6.42 22.51 -20.38
N VAL A 53 5.84 23.71 -20.53
CA VAL A 53 6.26 24.87 -19.74
C VAL A 53 5.85 24.67 -18.28
N TYR A 54 4.63 24.16 -18.06
CA TYR A 54 4.19 23.75 -16.74
C TYR A 54 5.06 22.62 -16.18
N PHE A 55 5.30 21.57 -16.96
CA PHE A 55 6.12 20.43 -16.53
C PHE A 55 7.53 20.87 -16.10
N GLU A 56 8.27 21.63 -16.92
CA GLU A 56 9.63 22.06 -16.61
C GLU A 56 9.68 22.88 -15.32
N LYS A 57 8.71 23.79 -15.13
CA LYS A 57 8.59 24.59 -13.92
C LYS A 57 8.40 23.74 -12.66
N GLU A 58 7.49 22.78 -12.68
CA GLU A 58 7.22 21.93 -11.52
C GLU A 58 8.33 20.88 -11.30
N TYR A 59 8.95 20.37 -12.37
CA TYR A 59 10.12 19.50 -12.32
C TYR A 59 11.30 20.19 -11.63
N MET A 60 11.60 21.45 -11.96
CA MET A 60 12.68 22.20 -11.32
C MET A 60 12.43 22.40 -9.81
N LYS A 61 11.19 22.66 -9.40
CA LYS A 61 10.83 22.72 -7.97
C LYS A 61 11.02 21.37 -7.29
N LEU A 62 10.60 20.28 -7.93
CA LEU A 62 10.78 18.92 -7.40
C LEU A 62 12.27 18.61 -7.22
N LEU A 63 13.10 18.93 -8.20
CA LEU A 63 14.55 18.77 -8.13
C LEU A 63 15.17 19.57 -6.98
N GLU A 64 14.80 20.85 -6.84
CA GLU A 64 15.28 21.70 -5.75
C GLU A 64 14.93 21.10 -4.38
N ASN A 65 13.70 20.58 -4.25
CA ASN A 65 13.19 19.95 -3.04
C ASN A 65 13.95 18.65 -2.68
N ILE A 66 14.16 17.75 -3.65
CA ILE A 66 14.91 16.50 -3.44
C ILE A 66 16.38 16.80 -3.16
N SER A 67 16.96 17.79 -3.83
CA SER A 67 18.37 18.17 -3.64
C SER A 67 18.63 18.67 -2.23
N LYS A 68 17.74 19.50 -1.67
CA LYS A 68 17.84 20.03 -0.30
C LYS A 68 17.57 18.98 0.78
N HIS A 69 16.87 17.90 0.45
CA HIS A 69 16.51 16.89 1.43
C HIS A 69 17.72 16.02 1.84
N ARG A 70 17.92 15.85 3.15
CA ARG A 70 18.94 14.94 3.69
C ARG A 70 18.36 13.53 3.73
N MET A 71 18.93 12.63 2.95
CA MET A 71 18.57 11.21 2.98
C MET A 71 19.07 10.55 4.26
N ILE A 72 18.22 9.72 4.87
CA ILE A 72 18.58 8.85 5.98
C ILE A 72 18.71 7.44 5.41
N GLU A 73 19.80 6.77 5.73
CA GLU A 73 19.99 5.37 5.34
C GLU A 73 18.97 4.48 6.03
N LYS A 74 18.38 3.57 5.25
CA LYS A 74 17.48 2.57 5.78
C LYS A 74 18.26 1.56 6.61
N LYS A 75 17.73 1.21 7.77
CA LYS A 75 18.29 0.21 8.67
C LYS A 75 17.66 -1.14 8.35
N VAL A 76 18.48 -2.10 7.98
CA VAL A 76 18.06 -3.50 7.74
C VAL A 76 18.02 -4.22 9.08
N LEU A 77 16.87 -4.80 9.43
CA LEU A 77 16.68 -5.66 10.60
C LEU A 77 16.96 -7.13 10.30
N PHE A 78 16.51 -7.60 9.14
CA PHE A 78 16.69 -8.98 8.68
C PHE A 78 16.93 -8.98 7.17
N SER A 79 17.78 -9.88 6.66
CA SER A 79 17.93 -10.13 5.22
C SER A 79 18.31 -11.59 5.00
N ASN A 80 17.87 -12.15 3.86
CA ASN A 80 18.33 -13.43 3.32
C ASN A 80 18.71 -13.31 1.83
N GLU A 81 19.06 -12.13 1.37
CA GLU A 81 19.37 -11.81 -0.04
C GLU A 81 20.66 -12.47 -0.57
N GLU A 82 21.48 -13.05 0.32
CA GLU A 82 22.64 -13.88 -0.06
C GLU A 82 22.25 -15.25 -0.64
N SER A 83 20.96 -15.59 -0.62
CA SER A 83 20.44 -16.84 -1.21
C SER A 83 20.33 -16.76 -2.74
N ASN A 84 20.58 -17.88 -3.42
CA ASN A 84 20.48 -17.97 -4.89
C ASN A 84 19.06 -17.68 -5.36
N PHE A 85 18.83 -16.50 -5.93
CA PHE A 85 17.57 -16.13 -6.57
C PHE A 85 17.35 -17.03 -7.80
N VAL A 86 16.23 -17.75 -7.82
CA VAL A 86 15.81 -18.54 -8.99
C VAL A 86 14.84 -17.70 -9.81
N LYS A 87 15.30 -17.28 -10.99
CA LYS A 87 14.51 -16.52 -11.97
C LYS A 87 13.40 -17.40 -12.55
N THR A 88 12.19 -16.87 -12.64
CA THR A 88 11.10 -17.49 -13.39
C THR A 88 10.46 -16.46 -14.34
N ASN A 89 9.81 -16.96 -15.39
CA ASN A 89 9.37 -16.17 -16.53
C ASN A 89 8.16 -15.29 -16.18
N GLU A 90 8.38 -13.99 -16.03
CA GLU A 90 7.33 -12.97 -16.04
C GLU A 90 6.76 -12.80 -17.45
N LYS A 91 5.72 -13.57 -17.80
CA LYS A 91 4.78 -13.19 -18.87
C LYS A 91 3.37 -13.65 -18.55
N LYS A 92 2.70 -13.00 -17.60
CA LYS A 92 1.23 -13.01 -17.55
C LYS A 92 0.68 -11.72 -18.14
N GLN A 93 -0.27 -11.90 -19.05
CA GLN A 93 -1.09 -10.84 -19.62
C GLN A 93 -1.89 -10.15 -18.50
N LYS A 94 -2.12 -8.84 -18.60
CA LYS A 94 -2.96 -8.09 -17.66
C LYS A 94 -4.38 -8.67 -17.68
N ARG A 95 -4.82 -9.28 -16.58
CA ARG A 95 -6.15 -9.89 -16.41
C ARG A 95 -6.83 -9.28 -15.19
N ASN A 96 -8.17 -9.18 -15.26
CA ASN A 96 -9.02 -8.60 -14.20
C ASN A 96 -9.84 -9.67 -13.47
N TYR A 97 -9.30 -10.88 -13.31
CA TYR A 97 -9.92 -11.97 -12.55
C TYR A 97 -8.84 -12.80 -11.86
N TYR A 98 -9.22 -13.55 -10.82
CA TYR A 98 -8.37 -14.52 -10.16
C TYR A 98 -8.73 -15.93 -10.66
N GLU A 99 -7.71 -16.72 -10.96
CA GLU A 99 -7.83 -18.16 -11.21
C GLU A 99 -7.97 -18.92 -9.88
N GLU A 100 -8.46 -20.16 -9.95
CA GLU A 100 -8.65 -21.01 -8.78
C GLU A 100 -7.36 -21.16 -7.96
N THR A 101 -6.23 -21.40 -8.63
CA THR A 101 -4.91 -21.48 -7.99
C THR A 101 -4.56 -20.20 -7.23
N GLU A 102 -4.82 -19.02 -7.79
CA GLU A 102 -4.56 -17.74 -7.12
C GLU A 102 -5.42 -17.58 -5.86
N LEU A 103 -6.69 -17.98 -5.94
CA LEU A 103 -7.61 -17.95 -4.80
C LEU A 103 -7.22 -18.95 -3.70
N GLN A 104 -6.75 -20.15 -4.07
CA GLN A 104 -6.24 -21.14 -3.11
C GLN A 104 -5.03 -20.61 -2.34
N ILE A 105 -4.09 -19.96 -3.04
CA ILE A 105 -2.91 -19.33 -2.42
C ILE A 105 -3.33 -18.15 -1.54
N LEU A 106 -4.23 -17.30 -2.02
CA LEU A 106 -4.76 -16.16 -1.25
C LEU A 106 -5.38 -16.64 0.06
N ASN A 107 -6.25 -17.65 0.01
CA ASN A 107 -6.89 -18.23 1.19
C ASN A 107 -5.89 -18.88 2.14
N PHE A 108 -4.87 -19.57 1.61
CA PHE A 108 -3.80 -20.13 2.43
C PHE A 108 -3.05 -19.04 3.20
N ILE A 109 -2.60 -17.98 2.53
CA ILE A 109 -1.90 -16.87 3.18
C ILE A 109 -2.80 -16.18 4.19
N ASP A 110 -4.05 -15.86 3.82
CA ASP A 110 -5.01 -15.24 4.72
C ASP A 110 -5.23 -16.09 5.99
N ASN A 111 -5.38 -17.42 5.85
CA ASN A 111 -5.53 -18.32 6.98
C ASN A 111 -4.30 -18.35 7.90
N GLN A 112 -3.09 -18.37 7.34
CA GLN A 112 -1.86 -18.28 8.14
C GLN A 112 -1.80 -16.95 8.92
N LEU A 113 -2.16 -15.84 8.29
CA LEU A 113 -2.16 -14.51 8.91
C LEU A 113 -3.27 -14.34 9.96
N VAL A 114 -4.45 -14.93 9.75
CA VAL A 114 -5.51 -14.97 10.77
C VAL A 114 -5.08 -15.81 11.97
N ASN A 115 -4.43 -16.96 11.75
CA ASN A 115 -3.91 -17.79 12.83
C ASN A 115 -2.82 -17.06 13.62
N LEU A 116 -1.94 -16.33 12.92
CA LEU A 116 -0.95 -15.44 13.54
C LEU A 116 -1.64 -14.38 14.41
N ALA A 117 -2.64 -13.67 13.86
CA ALA A 117 -3.37 -12.64 14.59
C ALA A 117 -4.06 -13.18 15.86
N LYS A 118 -4.65 -14.40 15.79
CA LYS A 118 -5.30 -15.05 16.93
C LYS A 118 -4.35 -15.32 18.10
N GLN A 119 -3.05 -15.50 17.86
CA GLN A 119 -2.06 -15.65 18.94
C GLN A 119 -1.96 -14.39 19.82
N TYR A 120 -2.35 -13.23 19.27
CA TYR A 120 -2.42 -11.94 19.97
C TYR A 120 -3.83 -11.61 20.48
N GLY A 121 -4.74 -12.59 20.49
CA GLY A 121 -6.13 -12.37 20.91
C GLY A 121 -6.94 -11.51 19.93
N ALA A 122 -6.53 -11.44 18.66
CA ALA A 122 -7.19 -10.57 17.69
C ALA A 122 -8.66 -10.94 17.49
N LEU A 123 -9.54 -9.93 17.59
CA LEU A 123 -10.94 -10.03 17.21
C LEU A 123 -11.07 -9.85 15.70
N ILE A 124 -11.77 -10.77 15.04
CA ILE A 124 -11.98 -10.70 13.59
C ILE A 124 -13.03 -9.64 13.27
N ARG A 125 -12.77 -8.85 12.22
CA ARG A 125 -13.69 -7.85 11.68
C ARG A 125 -13.75 -7.95 10.16
N GLU A 126 -14.89 -7.55 9.62
CA GLU A 126 -15.08 -7.25 8.21
C GLU A 126 -15.76 -5.88 8.15
N TYR A 127 -15.17 -4.97 7.39
CA TYR A 127 -15.62 -3.58 7.29
C TYR A 127 -16.12 -3.30 5.87
N PRO A 128 -17.06 -2.33 5.71
CA PRO A 128 -17.49 -1.89 4.40
C PRO A 128 -16.32 -1.31 3.60
N THR A 129 -16.40 -1.38 2.28
CA THR A 129 -15.40 -0.75 1.40
C THR A 129 -15.50 0.78 1.38
N LEU A 130 -16.66 1.33 1.74
CA LEU A 130 -16.89 2.76 1.77
C LEU A 130 -16.43 3.35 3.10
N LEU A 131 -15.51 4.30 3.01
CA LEU A 131 -15.03 5.13 4.11
C LEU A 131 -15.83 6.45 4.15
N SER A 132 -16.32 6.83 5.34
CA SER A 132 -17.07 8.07 5.54
C SER A 132 -16.20 9.31 5.32
N TYR A 133 -16.84 10.44 5.02
CA TYR A 133 -16.16 11.73 4.94
C TYR A 133 -15.50 12.10 6.26
N GLU A 134 -16.22 11.90 7.37
CA GLU A 134 -15.75 12.19 8.72
C GLU A 134 -14.49 11.39 9.04
N ASN A 135 -14.45 10.10 8.71
CA ASN A 135 -13.28 9.25 8.92
C ASN A 135 -12.10 9.75 8.07
N MET A 136 -12.30 9.98 6.76
CA MET A 136 -11.30 10.55 5.85
C MET A 136 -10.70 11.88 6.34
N VAL A 137 -11.51 12.73 6.98
CA VAL A 137 -11.06 13.99 7.56
C VAL A 137 -10.25 13.75 8.83
N LYS A 138 -10.76 12.95 9.77
CA LYS A 138 -10.11 12.69 11.06
C LYS A 138 -8.74 12.02 10.91
N ASN A 139 -8.63 11.05 10.00
CA ASN A 139 -7.35 10.36 9.75
C ASN A 139 -6.38 11.17 8.86
N ASN A 140 -6.80 12.34 8.35
CA ASN A 140 -6.04 13.22 7.45
C ASN A 140 -5.51 12.53 6.17
N TYR A 141 -6.07 11.40 5.74
CA TYR A 141 -5.61 10.70 4.55
C TYR A 141 -5.71 11.58 3.30
N HIS A 142 -6.76 12.38 3.19
CA HIS A 142 -6.93 13.35 2.10
C HIS A 142 -5.82 14.41 2.00
N LYS A 143 -5.13 14.71 3.11
CA LYS A 143 -3.98 15.63 3.11
C LYS A 143 -2.68 14.90 2.82
N ASN A 144 -2.53 13.70 3.38
CA ASN A 144 -1.29 12.93 3.30
C ASN A 144 -1.12 12.24 1.93
N PHE A 145 -2.21 11.77 1.32
CA PHE A 145 -2.19 10.98 0.09
C PHE A 145 -3.34 11.33 -0.88
N PRO A 146 -3.55 12.62 -1.22
CA PRO A 146 -4.65 13.04 -2.09
C PRO A 146 -4.65 12.32 -3.45
N GLN A 147 -3.46 12.07 -4.00
CA GLN A 147 -3.28 11.44 -5.30
C GLN A 147 -3.77 9.97 -5.35
N ASN A 148 -3.99 9.31 -4.21
CA ASN A 148 -4.40 7.91 -4.15
C ASN A 148 -5.94 7.73 -4.04
N ILE A 149 -6.72 8.82 -3.96
CA ILE A 149 -8.14 8.74 -3.57
C ILE A 149 -9.02 8.34 -4.76
N TYR A 150 -9.95 7.42 -4.49
CA TYR A 150 -11.16 7.23 -5.28
C TYR A 150 -12.39 7.64 -4.46
N SER A 151 -13.31 8.40 -5.06
CA SER A 151 -14.61 8.74 -4.48
C SER A 151 -15.72 8.31 -5.44
N PRO A 152 -16.71 7.52 -4.98
CA PRO A 152 -17.85 7.17 -5.79
C PRO A 152 -18.80 8.35 -5.96
N PHE A 153 -19.44 8.40 -7.12
CA PHE A 153 -20.55 9.30 -7.42
C PHE A 153 -21.86 8.50 -7.42
N GLU A 154 -22.97 9.17 -7.14
CA GLU A 154 -24.30 8.57 -7.01
C GLU A 154 -25.35 9.37 -7.79
N ILE A 155 -26.47 8.72 -8.11
CA ILE A 155 -27.65 9.38 -8.69
C ILE A 155 -28.58 9.77 -7.54
N GLU A 156 -29.05 11.01 -7.55
CA GLU A 156 -29.99 11.48 -6.56
C GLU A 156 -31.33 10.73 -6.62
N HIS A 157 -31.94 10.46 -5.45
CA HIS A 157 -33.27 9.90 -5.33
C HIS A 157 -34.35 10.92 -5.77
N ASN A 158 -34.43 11.15 -7.07
CA ASN A 158 -35.35 12.08 -7.72
C ASN A 158 -36.09 11.36 -8.85
N TYR A 159 -37.40 11.14 -8.68
CA TYR A 159 -38.22 10.38 -9.63
C TYR A 159 -38.16 10.95 -11.04
N LYS A 160 -38.18 12.28 -11.19
CA LYS A 160 -38.15 12.93 -12.50
C LYS A 160 -36.82 12.68 -13.20
N LEU A 161 -35.70 12.84 -12.46
CA LEU A 161 -34.37 12.54 -12.97
C LEU A 161 -34.24 11.07 -13.37
N ILE A 162 -34.72 10.15 -12.51
CA ILE A 162 -34.68 8.71 -12.78
C ILE A 162 -35.51 8.37 -14.03
N GLU A 163 -36.68 8.97 -14.19
CA GLU A 163 -37.51 8.80 -15.39
C GLU A 163 -36.83 9.37 -16.65
N GLU A 164 -36.23 10.56 -16.56
CA GLU A 164 -35.44 11.18 -17.63
C GLU A 164 -34.28 10.27 -18.09
N ILE A 165 -33.51 9.73 -17.14
CA ILE A 165 -32.41 8.77 -17.42
C ILE A 165 -32.94 7.50 -18.08
N ARG A 166 -34.09 6.98 -17.66
CA ARG A 166 -34.66 5.74 -18.23
C ARG A 166 -35.22 5.94 -19.64
N ASN A 167 -35.72 7.14 -19.93
CA ASN A 167 -36.34 7.48 -21.21
C ASN A 167 -35.35 8.06 -22.24
N GLN A 168 -34.11 8.37 -21.83
CA GLN A 168 -33.10 8.87 -22.75
C GLN A 168 -32.75 7.84 -23.83
N THR A 169 -32.55 8.31 -25.07
CA THR A 169 -32.17 7.45 -26.20
C THR A 169 -30.65 7.39 -26.41
N GLU A 170 -29.91 8.29 -25.76
CA GLU A 170 -28.45 8.26 -25.72
C GLU A 170 -27.97 7.00 -24.98
N LYS A 171 -26.90 6.36 -25.49
CA LYS A 171 -26.34 5.15 -24.88
C LYS A 171 -25.54 5.41 -23.60
N ASN A 172 -25.07 6.65 -23.42
CA ASN A 172 -24.20 7.03 -22.31
C ASN A 172 -24.99 7.87 -21.31
N ILE A 173 -24.71 7.67 -20.02
CA ILE A 173 -25.18 8.57 -18.95
C ILE A 173 -24.16 9.71 -18.85
N LYS A 174 -24.62 10.95 -18.85
CA LYS A 174 -23.73 12.12 -18.75
C LYS A 174 -23.17 12.28 -17.35
N ASP A 175 -21.91 12.70 -17.22
CA ASP A 175 -21.25 12.85 -15.91
C ASP A 175 -22.01 13.82 -14.98
N GLU A 176 -22.62 14.87 -15.52
CA GLU A 176 -23.46 15.83 -14.78
C GLU A 176 -24.71 15.21 -14.11
N THR A 177 -25.07 13.99 -14.49
CA THR A 177 -26.19 13.23 -13.89
C THR A 177 -25.85 12.78 -12.47
N PHE A 178 -24.56 12.62 -12.18
CA PHE A 178 -24.09 12.12 -10.91
C PHE A 178 -23.69 13.25 -9.97
N LYS A 179 -23.83 13.01 -8.66
CA LYS A 179 -23.29 13.86 -7.59
C LYS A 179 -22.30 13.07 -6.75
N SER A 180 -21.39 13.76 -6.06
CA SER A 180 -20.51 13.08 -5.10
C SER A 180 -21.33 12.42 -4.00
N SER A 181 -21.00 11.17 -3.66
CA SER A 181 -21.67 10.43 -2.58
C SER A 181 -21.24 10.86 -1.18
N GLY A 182 -20.16 11.64 -1.05
CA GLY A 182 -19.52 11.93 0.24
C GLY A 182 -18.73 10.75 0.82
N TYR A 183 -18.71 9.59 0.17
CA TYR A 183 -17.88 8.47 0.55
C TYR A 183 -16.56 8.43 -0.22
N PHE A 184 -15.65 7.59 0.26
CA PHE A 184 -14.39 7.26 -0.40
C PHE A 184 -14.21 5.76 -0.42
N LEU A 185 -13.52 5.23 -1.41
CA LEU A 185 -13.09 3.83 -1.35
C LEU A 185 -11.94 3.70 -0.34
N GLN A 186 -12.01 2.70 0.55
CA GLN A 186 -11.06 2.55 1.64
C GLN A 186 -9.61 2.33 1.12
N PRO A 187 -8.62 3.12 1.57
CA PRO A 187 -7.23 2.95 1.16
C PRO A 187 -6.45 1.92 2.00
N CYS A 188 -7.00 1.59 3.17
CA CYS A 188 -6.53 0.63 4.15
C CYS A 188 -7.72 0.18 5.00
N ILE A 189 -7.56 -0.89 5.78
CA ILE A 189 -8.61 -1.45 6.63
C ILE A 189 -8.62 -0.77 8.01
N CYS A 190 -7.45 -0.39 8.53
CA CYS A 190 -7.32 0.05 9.92
C CYS A 190 -8.13 1.30 10.30
N TYR A 191 -8.43 2.19 9.35
CA TYR A 191 -9.21 3.39 9.62
C TYR A 191 -10.62 3.11 10.14
N HIS A 192 -11.22 1.98 9.77
CA HIS A 192 -12.50 1.57 10.35
C HIS A 192 -12.37 1.12 11.80
N CYS A 193 -11.21 0.59 12.22
CA CYS A 193 -10.98 0.21 13.61
C CYS A 193 -10.94 1.43 14.54
N TYR A 194 -10.38 2.56 14.07
CA TYR A 194 -10.38 3.81 14.82
C TYR A 194 -11.78 4.40 14.95
N GLU A 195 -12.60 4.30 13.89
CA GLU A 195 -14.00 4.73 13.90
C GLU A 195 -14.86 3.84 14.80
N GLU A 196 -14.65 2.51 14.81
CA GLU A 196 -15.33 1.58 15.72
C GLU A 196 -15.03 1.89 17.20
N LEU A 197 -13.79 2.28 17.51
CA LEU A 197 -13.34 2.58 18.86
C LEU A 197 -13.50 4.05 19.26
N GLN A 198 -14.13 4.86 18.42
CA GLN A 198 -14.23 6.30 18.68
C GLN A 198 -14.93 6.55 20.03
N ASP A 199 -14.36 7.47 20.82
CA ASP A 199 -14.87 7.86 22.14
C ASP A 199 -15.00 6.70 23.15
N CYS A 200 -14.30 5.59 22.91
CA CYS A 200 -14.29 4.43 23.80
C CYS A 200 -13.12 4.48 24.79
N ASN A 201 -13.40 4.01 26.01
CA ASN A 201 -12.39 3.67 27.00
C ASN A 201 -12.10 2.16 26.93
N ILE A 202 -10.91 1.81 26.47
CA ILE A 202 -10.46 0.42 26.25
C ILE A 202 -9.09 0.19 26.89
N GLU A 203 -8.76 -1.07 27.14
CA GLU A 203 -7.39 -1.46 27.47
C GLU A 203 -6.65 -1.88 26.19
N ASN A 204 -5.75 -2.85 26.29
CA ASN A 204 -5.11 -3.43 25.11
C ASN A 204 -6.14 -4.24 24.30
N ILE A 205 -6.28 -3.93 23.01
CA ILE A 205 -7.13 -4.68 22.09
C ILE A 205 -6.45 -4.86 20.74
N VAL A 206 -6.71 -5.99 20.10
CA VAL A 206 -6.20 -6.30 18.77
C VAL A 206 -7.38 -6.68 17.88
N PHE A 207 -7.40 -6.13 16.67
CA PHE A 207 -8.31 -6.51 15.60
C PHE A 207 -7.55 -7.14 14.46
N THR A 208 -8.24 -7.97 13.67
CA THR A 208 -7.75 -8.35 12.35
C THR A 208 -8.86 -8.32 11.32
N GLY A 209 -8.62 -7.62 10.20
CA GLY A 209 -9.59 -7.49 9.12
C GLY A 209 -8.97 -7.80 7.76
N LYS A 210 -9.79 -8.30 6.83
CA LYS A 210 -9.47 -8.44 5.41
C LYS A 210 -10.49 -7.67 4.61
N GLY A 211 -10.04 -7.02 3.54
CA GLY A 211 -10.92 -6.36 2.59
C GLY A 211 -10.18 -5.97 1.33
N LYS A 212 -10.92 -5.42 0.37
CA LYS A 212 -10.34 -4.75 -0.80
C LYS A 212 -9.98 -3.33 -0.44
N CYS A 213 -8.76 -2.92 -0.77
CA CYS A 213 -8.30 -1.56 -0.66
C CYS A 213 -8.07 -0.96 -2.04
N TYR A 214 -8.18 0.37 -2.10
CA TYR A 214 -8.22 1.12 -3.34
C TYR A 214 -7.19 2.24 -3.31
N ARG A 215 -6.35 2.31 -4.33
CA ARG A 215 -5.39 3.39 -4.54
C ARG A 215 -5.41 3.79 -6.00
N HIS A 216 -5.58 5.08 -6.27
CA HIS A 216 -5.45 5.60 -7.62
C HIS A 216 -3.97 5.59 -8.02
N GLU A 217 -3.55 4.51 -8.69
CA GLU A 217 -2.16 4.32 -9.11
C GLU A 217 -1.93 4.84 -10.53
N VAL A 218 -0.75 5.42 -10.76
CA VAL A 218 -0.28 5.84 -12.08
C VAL A 218 -0.22 4.63 -13.02
N GLU A 219 -0.82 4.74 -14.21
CA GLU A 219 -1.07 3.62 -15.14
C GLU A 219 0.19 2.82 -15.48
N TRP A 220 1.29 3.48 -15.85
CA TRP A 220 2.51 2.80 -16.28
C TRP A 220 3.25 2.09 -15.15
N LYS A 221 2.99 2.48 -13.89
CA LYS A 221 3.54 1.80 -12.71
C LYS A 221 2.70 0.60 -12.30
N LYS A 222 1.51 0.39 -12.89
CA LYS A 222 0.68 -0.77 -12.56
C LYS A 222 1.35 -2.06 -13.03
N SER A 223 1.23 -3.09 -12.21
CA SER A 223 1.78 -4.42 -12.47
C SER A 223 0.96 -5.46 -11.70
N THR A 224 1.35 -6.74 -11.80
CA THR A 224 0.80 -7.79 -10.93
C THR A 224 1.01 -7.48 -9.45
N TYR A 225 2.04 -6.71 -9.10
CA TYR A 225 2.37 -6.28 -7.75
C TYR A 225 1.85 -4.87 -7.38
N ARG A 226 1.31 -4.11 -8.33
CA ARG A 226 0.81 -2.74 -8.09
C ARG A 226 -0.51 -2.53 -8.82
N LYS A 227 -1.61 -2.70 -8.08
CA LYS A 227 -2.99 -2.64 -8.58
C LYS A 227 -3.73 -1.46 -7.98
N ASN A 228 -4.78 -1.01 -8.67
CA ASN A 228 -5.72 -0.03 -8.12
C ASN A 228 -6.58 -0.63 -7.02
N GLU A 229 -7.12 -1.82 -7.27
CA GLU A 229 -7.89 -2.62 -6.33
C GLU A 229 -7.03 -3.84 -5.94
N PHE A 230 -6.88 -4.08 -4.64
CA PHE A 230 -6.11 -5.21 -4.12
C PHE A 230 -6.65 -5.64 -2.76
N TYR A 231 -6.50 -6.92 -2.44
CA TYR A 231 -6.80 -7.48 -1.13
C TYR A 231 -5.70 -7.11 -0.13
N MET A 232 -6.13 -6.64 1.03
CA MET A 232 -5.29 -6.39 2.19
C MET A 232 -5.82 -7.16 3.39
N ARG A 233 -4.92 -7.71 4.20
CA ARG A 233 -5.20 -8.07 5.60
C ARG A 233 -4.40 -7.17 6.52
N GLU A 234 -5.01 -6.73 7.61
CA GLU A 234 -4.34 -6.00 8.69
C GLU A 234 -4.53 -6.69 10.04
N ILE A 235 -3.51 -6.59 10.88
CA ILE A 235 -3.57 -6.84 12.32
C ILE A 235 -3.35 -5.48 12.98
N VAL A 236 -4.38 -4.93 13.60
CA VAL A 236 -4.40 -3.57 14.16
C VAL A 236 -4.43 -3.69 15.67
N TYR A 237 -3.52 -3.03 16.37
CA TYR A 237 -3.35 -3.17 17.82
C TYR A 237 -3.32 -1.80 18.48
N PHE A 238 -4.07 -1.70 19.58
CA PHE A 238 -4.26 -0.51 20.41
C PHE A 238 -3.88 -0.84 21.84
N GLY A 239 -3.34 0.15 22.56
CA GLY A 239 -3.01 -0.03 23.97
C GLY A 239 -1.89 0.87 24.46
N GLU A 240 -1.28 0.46 25.57
CA GLU A 240 -0.11 1.15 26.09
C GLU A 240 1.07 1.05 25.12
N LYS A 241 1.91 2.09 25.08
CA LYS A 241 3.05 2.19 24.15
C LYS A 241 3.92 0.94 24.13
N ASN A 242 4.29 0.42 25.29
CA ASN A 242 5.17 -0.76 25.40
C ASN A 242 4.50 -2.02 24.85
N ASN A 243 3.19 -2.18 25.05
CA ASN A 243 2.45 -3.31 24.51
C ASN A 243 2.36 -3.26 22.98
N VAL A 244 2.03 -2.08 22.43
CA VAL A 244 1.97 -1.83 20.98
C VAL A 244 3.32 -2.13 20.30
N LEU A 245 4.42 -1.64 20.87
CA LEU A 245 5.77 -1.90 20.34
C LEU A 245 6.14 -3.38 20.44
N LYS A 246 5.84 -4.04 21.56
CA LYS A 246 6.10 -5.47 21.75
C LYS A 246 5.35 -6.34 20.75
N ILE A 247 4.06 -6.05 20.50
CA ILE A 247 3.27 -6.76 19.48
C ILE A 247 3.91 -6.58 18.10
N ARG A 248 4.26 -5.33 17.73
CA ARG A 248 4.92 -5.04 16.44
C ARG A 248 6.23 -5.81 16.29
N GLU A 249 7.09 -5.80 17.30
CA GLU A 249 8.39 -6.48 17.27
C GLU A 249 8.26 -8.00 17.15
N ASN A 250 7.28 -8.60 17.82
CA ASN A 250 7.03 -10.03 17.71
C ASN A 250 6.45 -10.38 16.32
N LEU A 251 5.49 -9.60 15.82
CA LEU A 251 4.95 -9.77 14.48
C LEU A 251 6.04 -9.66 13.40
N ILE A 252 6.99 -8.74 13.52
CA ILE A 252 8.14 -8.65 12.61
C ILE A 252 8.89 -10.00 12.55
N LYS A 253 9.22 -10.58 13.71
CA LYS A 253 9.99 -11.84 13.79
C LYS A 253 9.20 -13.03 13.24
N GLU A 254 7.91 -13.11 13.56
CA GLU A 254 7.04 -14.21 13.15
C GLU A 254 6.71 -14.16 11.67
N VAL A 255 6.41 -12.96 11.13
CA VAL A 255 6.22 -12.76 9.69
C VAL A 255 7.51 -13.05 8.93
N TRP A 256 8.69 -12.64 9.44
CA TRP A 256 9.97 -12.98 8.83
C TRP A 256 10.22 -14.50 8.80
N ALA A 257 9.90 -15.20 9.89
CA ALA A 257 10.02 -16.65 9.94
C ALA A 257 9.09 -17.33 8.91
N PHE A 258 7.85 -16.86 8.79
CA PHE A 258 6.89 -17.35 7.80
C PHE A 258 7.37 -17.08 6.36
N PHE A 259 7.87 -15.87 6.08
CA PHE A 259 8.44 -15.50 4.78
C PHE A 259 9.57 -16.45 4.36
N LYS A 260 10.50 -16.76 5.27
CA LYS A 260 11.57 -17.73 5.02
C LYS A 260 11.08 -19.16 4.86
N GLU A 261 10.04 -19.56 5.59
CA GLU A 261 9.45 -20.90 5.44
C GLU A 261 8.91 -21.15 4.02
N LEU A 262 8.47 -20.09 3.34
CA LEU A 262 8.02 -20.14 1.95
C LEU A 262 9.17 -20.10 0.93
N ASN A 263 10.43 -20.15 1.38
CA ASN A 263 11.63 -20.02 0.55
C ASN A 263 11.69 -18.70 -0.26
N LEU A 264 11.12 -17.63 0.29
CA LEU A 264 11.14 -16.31 -0.34
C LEU A 264 12.42 -15.55 0.03
N VAL A 265 12.85 -14.64 -0.85
CA VAL A 265 14.10 -13.88 -0.73
C VAL A 265 13.78 -12.40 -0.57
N GLY A 266 14.41 -11.74 0.40
CA GLY A 266 14.20 -10.32 0.68
C GLY A 266 14.80 -9.88 2.01
N LYS A 267 14.25 -8.77 2.52
CA LYS A 267 14.72 -8.11 3.75
C LYS A 267 13.60 -7.38 4.47
N ILE A 268 13.82 -7.11 5.75
CA ILE A 268 13.01 -6.16 6.52
C ILE A 268 13.87 -4.95 6.82
N GLU A 269 13.43 -3.77 6.40
CA GLU A 269 14.16 -2.50 6.58
C GLU A 269 13.23 -1.38 7.07
N THR A 270 13.81 -0.33 7.66
CA THR A 270 13.06 0.90 7.95
C THR A 270 12.55 1.52 6.65
N ALA A 271 11.34 2.08 6.71
CA ALA A 271 10.66 2.60 5.54
C ALA A 271 9.90 3.90 5.87
N THR A 272 9.33 4.50 4.83
CA THR A 272 8.45 5.67 4.94
C THR A 272 7.20 5.43 4.13
N ASP A 273 6.10 6.08 4.51
CA ASP A 273 4.96 6.19 3.60
C ASP A 273 5.34 7.04 2.37
N PRO A 274 4.67 6.84 1.22
CA PRO A 274 4.95 7.58 -0.01
C PRO A 274 4.34 8.98 0.08
N PHE A 275 4.88 9.83 0.94
CA PHE A 275 4.46 11.23 1.04
C PHE A 275 4.97 12.02 -0.17
N PHE A 276 4.08 12.50 -1.04
CA PHE A 276 4.48 13.10 -2.32
C PHE A 276 4.84 14.59 -2.25
N PHE A 277 4.34 15.31 -1.23
CA PHE A 277 4.61 16.74 -1.07
C PHE A 277 5.83 17.02 -0.21
N TYR A 278 6.46 18.17 -0.46
CA TYR A 278 7.69 18.56 0.23
C TYR A 278 7.47 18.80 1.74
N ASP A 279 6.35 19.40 2.11
CA ASP A 279 6.04 19.66 3.53
C ASP A 279 5.95 18.37 4.36
N ASP A 280 5.64 17.26 3.70
CA ASP A 280 5.57 15.94 4.31
C ASP A 280 6.93 15.22 4.34
N MET A 281 7.98 15.75 3.71
CA MET A 281 9.33 15.18 3.80
C MET A 281 9.85 15.13 5.23
N LYS A 282 9.41 16.09 6.08
CA LYS A 282 9.69 16.07 7.52
C LYS A 282 9.05 14.86 8.21
N LYS A 283 7.86 14.42 7.75
CA LYS A 283 7.19 13.21 8.26
C LYS A 283 7.96 11.96 7.85
N SER A 284 8.43 11.88 6.60
CA SER A 284 9.30 10.79 6.13
C SER A 284 10.58 10.69 6.97
N THR A 285 11.27 11.82 7.17
CA THR A 285 12.46 11.89 8.04
C THR A 285 12.15 11.43 9.46
N TYR A 286 11.04 11.91 10.04
CA TYR A 286 10.60 11.51 11.37
C TYR A 286 10.33 10.00 11.46
N GLN A 287 9.65 9.42 10.48
CA GLN A 287 9.35 7.98 10.44
C GLN A 287 10.63 7.13 10.43
N LEU A 288 11.64 7.53 9.65
CA LEU A 288 12.93 6.84 9.62
C LEU A 288 13.68 7.00 10.95
N MET A 289 13.78 8.22 11.47
CA MET A 289 14.51 8.50 12.72
C MET A 289 13.90 7.80 13.94
N THR A 290 12.58 7.65 13.96
CA THR A 290 11.84 7.03 15.07
C THR A 290 11.54 5.56 14.84
N GLU A 291 11.99 5.00 13.70
CA GLU A 291 11.70 3.63 13.29
C GLU A 291 10.19 3.33 13.36
N ALA A 292 9.36 4.31 12.95
CA ALA A 292 7.90 4.24 13.04
C ALA A 292 7.31 3.25 12.03
N LYS A 293 8.02 2.97 10.93
CA LYS A 293 7.61 2.05 9.88
C LYS A 293 8.76 1.15 9.47
N TYR A 294 8.46 -0.13 9.34
CA TYR A 294 9.29 -1.10 8.60
C TYR A 294 8.49 -1.71 7.46
N GLU A 295 9.19 -2.17 6.44
CA GLU A 295 8.60 -2.95 5.35
C GLU A 295 9.33 -4.28 5.17
N LEU A 296 8.58 -5.34 4.89
CA LEU A 296 9.12 -6.58 4.32
C LEU A 296 9.19 -6.40 2.81
N VAL A 297 10.41 -6.22 2.32
CA VAL A 297 10.75 -5.98 0.92
C VAL A 297 11.21 -7.31 0.32
N ALA A 298 10.44 -7.83 -0.63
CA ALA A 298 10.72 -9.08 -1.32
C ALA A 298 11.37 -8.83 -2.67
N LYS A 299 12.34 -9.67 -3.01
CA LYS A 299 13.03 -9.65 -4.30
C LYS A 299 12.17 -10.37 -5.34
N ILE A 300 11.77 -9.65 -6.39
CA ILE A 300 10.96 -10.20 -7.49
C ILE A 300 11.78 -10.45 -8.76
N SER A 301 12.90 -9.76 -8.92
CA SER A 301 13.92 -10.02 -9.94
C SER A 301 15.30 -9.58 -9.45
N GLU A 302 16.35 -9.73 -10.26
CA GLU A 302 17.70 -9.24 -9.89
C GLU A 302 17.73 -7.72 -9.64
N GLU A 303 16.87 -6.96 -10.32
CA GLU A 303 16.86 -5.50 -10.35
C GLU A 303 15.62 -4.88 -9.69
N LYS A 304 14.67 -5.70 -9.23
CA LYS A 304 13.39 -5.21 -8.71
C LYS A 304 13.01 -5.89 -7.40
N ASP A 305 12.60 -5.04 -6.47
CA ASP A 305 12.06 -5.40 -5.18
C ASP A 305 10.67 -4.81 -4.98
N ILE A 306 9.88 -5.39 -4.08
CA ILE A 306 8.56 -4.87 -3.72
C ILE A 306 8.25 -5.10 -2.24
N SER A 307 7.72 -4.07 -1.57
CA SER A 307 7.15 -4.20 -0.22
C SER A 307 5.90 -5.07 -0.26
N ILE A 308 5.86 -6.17 0.50
CA ILE A 308 4.71 -7.09 0.58
C ILE A 308 3.99 -7.03 1.93
N ALA A 309 4.64 -6.47 2.95
CA ALA A 309 4.05 -6.18 4.24
C ALA A 309 4.67 -4.93 4.86
N SER A 310 3.93 -4.26 5.74
CA SER A 310 4.43 -3.13 6.52
C SER A 310 4.09 -3.28 8.00
N PHE A 311 4.97 -2.79 8.86
CA PHE A 311 4.85 -2.83 10.32
C PHE A 311 4.89 -1.41 10.85
N ASN A 312 3.74 -0.91 11.27
CA ASN A 312 3.52 0.51 11.54
C ASN A 312 3.33 0.73 13.05
N PHE A 313 3.96 1.77 13.57
CA PHE A 313 3.71 2.35 14.87
C PHE A 313 3.18 3.78 14.67
N CYS A 314 1.89 3.97 14.92
CA CYS A 314 1.17 5.22 14.64
C CYS A 314 1.26 6.22 15.80
N ASN A 315 2.05 5.90 16.83
CA ASN A 315 2.12 6.65 18.08
C ASN A 315 0.69 6.81 18.67
N ASN A 316 0.39 7.95 19.28
CA ASN A 316 -0.92 8.28 19.82
C ASN A 316 -1.76 9.19 18.89
N ASN A 317 -1.25 9.61 17.73
CA ASN A 317 -1.88 10.60 16.85
C ASN A 317 -3.30 10.20 16.41
N LEU A 318 -3.48 8.97 15.95
CA LEU A 318 -4.80 8.49 15.51
C LEU A 318 -5.70 8.20 16.71
N CYS A 319 -5.17 7.70 17.82
CA CYS A 319 -5.97 7.56 19.04
C CYS A 319 -6.47 8.92 19.53
N ASP A 320 -5.67 9.98 19.41
CA ASP A 320 -6.04 11.35 19.81
C ASP A 320 -7.19 11.87 18.95
N ALA A 321 -7.06 11.74 17.61
CA ALA A 321 -8.05 12.19 16.66
C ALA A 321 -9.43 11.50 16.83
N TYR A 322 -9.46 10.30 17.41
CA TYR A 322 -10.66 9.52 17.66
C TYR A 322 -11.04 9.43 19.15
N ASN A 323 -10.32 10.15 20.02
CA ASN A 323 -10.54 10.17 21.47
C ASN A 323 -10.58 8.76 22.12
N ILE A 324 -9.60 7.92 21.78
CA ILE A 324 -9.47 6.55 22.28
C ILE A 324 -8.56 6.53 23.51
N ARG A 325 -9.12 6.18 24.68
CA ARG A 325 -8.44 6.28 25.98
C ARG A 325 -8.51 4.97 26.76
N ASN A 326 -7.77 4.88 27.87
CA ASN A 326 -7.92 3.82 28.86
C ASN A 326 -8.89 4.19 29.99
N SER A 327 -9.10 3.27 30.94
CA SER A 327 -10.00 3.52 32.08
C SER A 327 -9.55 4.66 33.01
N LYS A 328 -8.32 5.16 32.84
CA LYS A 328 -7.74 6.29 33.59
C LYS A 328 -7.77 7.59 32.78
N GLU A 329 -8.47 7.62 31.65
CA GLU A 329 -8.56 8.75 30.71
C GLU A 329 -7.22 9.10 30.02
N GLU A 330 -6.24 8.19 30.08
CA GLU A 330 -4.96 8.37 29.39
C GLU A 330 -5.11 7.98 27.92
N LEU A 331 -4.48 8.76 27.05
CA LEU A 331 -4.52 8.52 25.61
C LEU A 331 -3.71 7.27 25.24
N LEU A 332 -4.31 6.41 24.42
CA LEU A 332 -3.65 5.19 23.97
C LEU A 332 -2.75 5.39 22.76
N PHE A 333 -1.93 4.38 22.50
CA PHE A 333 -1.09 4.26 21.31
C PHE A 333 -1.69 3.20 20.37
N SER A 334 -1.30 3.25 19.10
CA SER A 334 -1.72 2.25 18.12
C SER A 334 -0.63 1.91 17.12
N GLY A 335 -0.83 0.81 16.42
CA GLY A 335 -0.07 0.42 15.25
C GLY A 335 -0.81 -0.65 14.45
N CYS A 336 -0.29 -0.98 13.29
CA CYS A 336 -0.81 -2.09 12.51
C CYS A 336 0.29 -2.82 11.74
N THR A 337 0.10 -4.11 11.53
CA THR A 337 0.84 -4.89 10.54
C THR A 337 -0.08 -5.18 9.36
N ALA A 338 0.28 -4.68 8.18
CA ALA A 338 -0.53 -4.78 6.97
C ALA A 338 0.14 -5.66 5.92
N PHE A 339 -0.65 -6.50 5.27
CA PHE A 339 -0.22 -7.48 4.27
C PHE A 339 -0.97 -7.24 2.96
N GLY A 340 -0.24 -6.92 1.88
CA GLY A 340 -0.83 -6.82 0.55
C GLY A 340 -0.96 -8.22 -0.05
N LEU A 341 -2.12 -8.87 0.12
CA LEU A 341 -2.31 -10.29 -0.20
C LEU A 341 -2.04 -10.59 -1.68
N ASP A 342 -2.42 -9.69 -2.59
CA ASP A 342 -2.09 -9.79 -4.02
C ASP A 342 -0.59 -9.90 -4.28
N ARG A 343 0.22 -9.12 -3.55
CA ARG A 343 1.67 -9.15 -3.71
C ARG A 343 2.25 -10.46 -3.19
N TRP A 344 1.70 -10.99 -2.10
CA TRP A 344 2.08 -12.32 -1.60
C TRP A 344 1.74 -13.42 -2.61
N VAL A 345 0.53 -13.42 -3.17
CA VAL A 345 0.12 -14.39 -4.19
C VAL A 345 1.03 -14.32 -5.41
N ALA A 346 1.24 -13.12 -5.96
CA ALA A 346 2.10 -12.92 -7.13
C ALA A 346 3.54 -13.38 -6.85
N LEU A 347 4.08 -13.07 -5.67
CA LEU A 347 5.43 -13.47 -5.28
C LEU A 347 5.55 -14.99 -5.13
N ILE A 348 4.58 -15.65 -4.49
CA ILE A 348 4.60 -17.10 -4.31
C ILE A 348 4.49 -17.82 -5.65
N LEU A 349 3.64 -17.35 -6.56
CA LEU A 349 3.55 -17.89 -7.91
C LEU A 349 4.86 -17.70 -8.69
N ASN A 350 5.50 -16.54 -8.54
CA ASN A 350 6.81 -16.28 -9.13
C ASN A 350 7.87 -17.26 -8.58
N THR A 351 7.86 -17.55 -7.27
CA THR A 351 8.89 -18.40 -6.66
C THR A 351 8.63 -19.90 -6.80
N LEU A 352 7.40 -20.36 -6.61
CA LEU A 352 7.04 -21.79 -6.53
C LEU A 352 6.35 -22.31 -7.80
N GLY A 353 5.91 -21.44 -8.69
CA GLY A 353 5.18 -21.79 -9.91
C GLY A 353 3.70 -22.09 -9.68
N GLU A 354 2.97 -22.30 -10.78
CA GLU A 354 1.51 -22.52 -10.80
C GLU A 354 1.10 -23.97 -10.52
N ASP A 355 2.00 -24.92 -10.78
CA ASP A 355 1.75 -26.34 -10.57
C ASP A 355 1.92 -26.68 -9.09
N LEU A 356 0.82 -26.61 -8.34
CA LEU A 356 0.79 -26.84 -6.89
C LEU A 356 1.35 -28.21 -6.50
N ASP A 357 1.27 -29.21 -7.39
CA ASP A 357 1.79 -30.55 -7.12
C ASP A 357 3.32 -30.62 -7.13
N LYS A 358 3.99 -29.63 -7.72
CA LYS A 358 5.45 -29.48 -7.72
C LYS A 358 5.97 -28.66 -6.53
N TRP A 359 5.09 -28.08 -5.71
CA TRP A 359 5.52 -27.30 -4.56
C TRP A 359 6.23 -28.17 -3.51
N PRO A 360 7.16 -27.59 -2.71
CA PRO A 360 7.75 -28.31 -1.59
C PRO A 360 6.67 -28.91 -0.68
N GLU A 361 6.81 -30.19 -0.35
CA GLU A 361 5.78 -31.00 0.33
C GLU A 361 5.22 -30.31 1.57
N ARG A 362 6.11 -29.73 2.40
CA ARG A 362 5.73 -28.98 3.60
C ARG A 362 4.78 -27.80 3.32
N ILE A 363 5.02 -27.04 2.25
CA ILE A 363 4.19 -25.88 1.89
C ILE A 363 2.86 -26.37 1.29
N ARG A 364 2.94 -27.37 0.40
CA ARG A 364 1.77 -27.97 -0.25
C ARG A 364 0.78 -28.57 0.77
N ASN A 365 1.28 -29.28 1.78
CA ASN A 365 0.42 -29.86 2.81
C ASN A 365 -0.34 -28.78 3.59
N LYS A 366 0.32 -27.69 3.99
CA LYS A 366 -0.34 -26.55 4.64
C LYS A 366 -1.39 -25.87 3.76
N LEU A 367 -1.10 -25.74 2.45
CA LEU A 367 -2.04 -25.19 1.47
C LEU A 367 -3.33 -26.03 1.39
N TYR A 368 -3.21 -27.36 1.36
CA TYR A 368 -4.34 -28.28 1.29
C TYR A 368 -5.11 -28.42 2.61
N GLU A 369 -4.44 -28.31 3.76
CA GLU A 369 -5.14 -28.21 5.06
C GLU A 369 -6.06 -26.98 5.12
N CYS A 370 -5.67 -25.89 4.46
CA CYS A 370 -6.45 -24.66 4.38
C CYS A 370 -7.56 -24.70 3.33
N ASN A 371 -7.44 -25.57 2.32
CA ASN A 371 -8.37 -25.69 1.20
C ASN A 371 -8.72 -27.18 1.01
N PRO A 372 -9.54 -27.78 1.90
CA PRO A 372 -9.94 -29.18 1.75
C PRO A 372 -10.66 -29.37 0.40
N LYS A 373 -10.27 -30.44 -0.31
CA LYS A 373 -10.79 -30.81 -1.64
C LYS A 373 -12.30 -31.01 -1.67
#